data_AF-A0A925S8Y1-F1
#
_entry.id   AF-A0A925S8Y1-F1
#
_cell.length_a   1.000
_cell.length_b   1.000
_cell.length_c   1.000
_cell.angle_alpha   90.00
_cell.angle_beta   90.00
_cell.angle_gamma   90.00
#
_symmetry.space_group_name_H-M   'P 1'
#
loop_
_entity.id
_entity.type
_entity.pdbx_description
1 polymer ?
#
loop_
_entity_poly.entity_id
_entity_poly.type
_entity_poly.pdbx_seq_one_letter_code
_entity_poly.pdbx_strand_id
1 'polypeptide(L)'
;MNKQKARLLLLLIAFFTLIIAPLMVHSGRTDASAEKTQAADRKDGIFTRGTDQVIDSRGKHLNQAKTAPKAVPQVAIDSLPLTGKTIVVDAGHGGHDPGARRRLAGPKGKRGALIMEKNINLAIALSLAEKLRAQGATVVLTRSTDVFIPLEGRAAISNGIKADLFLSVHNNAHSNTKYDGIETYYHNADSKCPADYIYNALVKGLPEQGNWVQKRRFKVVLLAQVPAVLAEIGYMTKASKLRLLRTAAYQEKAATAITQGVLDYFAATCPKVTPPSVAADSALLASSAAAVRGIANSEPAK
;
A
#
# COMPACT_ATOMS: atom_id res chain seq x y z
N MET A 1 0.85 -16.75 -29.80
CA MET A 1 0.17 -16.11 -28.63
C MET A 1 -1.14 -15.50 -29.12
N ASN A 2 -2.30 -15.96 -28.62
CA ASN A 2 -3.62 -15.59 -29.16
C ASN A 2 -3.87 -14.07 -29.02
N LYS A 3 -4.43 -13.42 -30.07
CA LYS A 3 -4.76 -11.99 -30.13
C LYS A 3 -5.60 -11.50 -28.93
N GLN A 4 -6.39 -12.38 -28.31
CA GLN A 4 -7.11 -12.05 -27.07
C GLN A 4 -6.21 -11.94 -25.82
N LYS A 5 -5.15 -12.75 -25.73
CA LYS A 5 -4.16 -12.64 -24.63
C LYS A 5 -3.31 -11.38 -24.77
N ALA A 6 -3.01 -10.96 -26.00
CA ALA A 6 -2.29 -9.71 -26.27
C ALA A 6 -3.12 -8.47 -25.91
N ARG A 7 -4.44 -8.47 -26.19
CA ARG A 7 -5.34 -7.38 -25.80
C ARG A 7 -5.54 -7.25 -24.28
N LEU A 8 -5.62 -8.38 -23.58
CA LEU A 8 -5.72 -8.39 -22.11
C LEU A 8 -4.44 -7.89 -21.44
N LEU A 9 -3.27 -8.24 -21.99
CA LEU A 9 -1.98 -7.74 -21.51
C LEU A 9 -1.83 -6.23 -21.75
N LEU A 10 -2.31 -5.73 -22.89
CA LEU A 10 -2.28 -4.29 -23.21
C LEU A 10 -3.20 -3.46 -22.31
N LEU A 11 -4.39 -3.97 -21.95
CA LEU A 11 -5.33 -3.33 -21.04
C LEU A 11 -4.81 -3.28 -19.59
N LEU A 12 -4.13 -4.35 -19.13
CA LEU A 12 -3.48 -4.37 -17.82
C LEU A 12 -2.30 -3.40 -17.74
N ILE A 13 -1.53 -3.22 -18.83
CA ILE A 13 -0.44 -2.24 -18.91
C ILE A 13 -0.99 -0.80 -18.95
N ALA A 14 -2.08 -0.55 -19.68
CA ALA A 14 -2.71 0.78 -19.76
C ALA A 14 -3.35 1.22 -18.44
N PHE A 15 -3.84 0.27 -17.62
CA PHE A 15 -4.31 0.58 -16.27
C PHE A 15 -3.15 0.88 -15.29
N PHE A 16 -1.94 0.35 -15.58
CA PHE A 16 -0.73 0.59 -14.80
C PHE A 16 -0.06 1.95 -15.09
N THR A 17 -0.19 2.48 -16.32
CA THR A 17 0.41 3.78 -16.68
C THR A 17 -0.40 4.99 -16.20
N LEU A 18 -1.70 4.85 -15.94
CA LEU A 18 -2.53 5.96 -15.46
C LEU A 18 -2.37 6.27 -13.96
N ILE A 19 -1.71 5.39 -13.20
CA ILE A 19 -1.52 5.52 -11.73
C ILE A 19 -0.14 6.10 -11.38
N ILE A 20 0.75 6.33 -12.36
CA ILE A 20 2.10 6.88 -12.16
C ILE A 20 2.26 8.19 -12.97
N ALA A 21 1.40 9.18 -12.71
CA ALA A 21 1.68 10.56 -13.11
C ALA A 21 2.03 11.36 -11.84
N PRO A 22 3.25 11.90 -11.69
CA PRO A 22 3.54 12.80 -10.59
C PRO A 22 2.81 14.13 -10.84
N LEU A 23 1.99 14.55 -9.86
CA LEU A 23 1.48 15.91 -9.80
C LEU A 23 2.67 16.88 -9.74
N MET A 24 2.94 17.58 -10.84
CA MET A 24 3.81 18.75 -10.83
C MET A 24 3.14 19.86 -10.01
N VAL A 25 3.76 20.18 -8.90
CA VAL A 25 3.54 21.39 -8.12
C VAL A 25 3.86 22.60 -9.02
N HIS A 26 2.85 23.39 -9.36
CA HIS A 26 3.04 24.73 -9.93
C HIS A 26 3.38 25.69 -8.79
N SER A 27 4.66 26.07 -8.70
CA SER A 27 5.11 27.15 -7.82
C SER A 27 4.83 28.51 -8.47
N GLY A 28 4.13 29.38 -7.73
CA GLY A 28 4.39 30.82 -7.62
C GLY A 28 4.29 31.65 -8.90
N ARG A 29 3.12 32.29 -9.08
CA ARG A 29 3.00 33.55 -9.81
C ARG A 29 3.09 34.67 -8.77
N THR A 30 4.23 35.36 -8.71
CA THR A 30 4.35 36.63 -7.99
C THR A 30 4.37 37.75 -9.01
N ASP A 31 3.43 38.67 -8.86
CA ASP A 31 3.27 39.85 -9.69
C ASP A 31 4.47 40.78 -9.57
N ALA A 32 4.92 41.27 -10.72
CA ALA A 32 5.94 42.29 -10.85
C ALA A 32 5.28 43.67 -10.84
N SER A 33 5.71 44.54 -9.93
CA SER A 33 5.58 45.99 -10.05
C SER A 33 6.97 46.61 -9.97
N ALA A 34 7.30 47.39 -11.00
CA ALA A 34 8.44 48.30 -11.13
C ALA A 34 8.55 49.25 -9.92
N GLU A 35 9.68 49.89 -9.58
CA GLU A 35 10.47 50.75 -10.45
C GLU A 35 11.81 51.18 -9.78
N LYS A 36 12.81 51.46 -10.66
CA LYS A 36 13.85 52.52 -10.62
C LYS A 36 15.16 52.43 -9.78
N THR A 37 16.23 52.23 -10.58
CA THR A 37 17.53 52.97 -10.69
C THR A 37 18.51 53.11 -9.52
N GLN A 38 19.77 52.66 -9.72
CA GLN A 38 20.89 53.52 -10.17
C GLN A 38 22.09 52.70 -10.70
N ALA A 39 22.86 53.30 -11.63
CA ALA A 39 24.08 52.82 -12.33
C ALA A 39 25.28 52.61 -11.36
N ALA A 40 26.46 52.07 -11.66
CA ALA A 40 27.28 51.68 -12.83
C ALA A 40 28.23 50.56 -12.30
N ASP A 41 28.84 49.67 -13.09
CA ASP A 41 30.08 49.89 -13.84
C ASP A 41 30.53 48.54 -14.47
N ARG A 42 31.32 48.67 -15.52
CA ARG A 42 31.73 47.72 -16.57
C ARG A 42 32.65 46.56 -16.16
N LYS A 43 32.85 45.68 -17.17
CA LYS A 43 34.02 44.82 -17.48
C LYS A 43 33.87 43.37 -17.01
N ASP A 44 34.06 42.31 -17.80
CA ASP A 44 34.45 42.10 -19.19
C ASP A 44 33.85 40.74 -19.61
N GLY A 45 33.42 40.61 -20.86
CA GLY A 45 33.07 39.30 -21.42
C GLY A 45 34.32 38.51 -21.79
N ILE A 46 34.21 37.17 -21.77
CA ILE A 46 34.88 36.27 -22.71
C ILE A 46 34.11 34.95 -22.74
N PHE A 47 33.71 34.59 -23.96
CA PHE A 47 33.25 33.27 -24.38
C PHE A 47 34.46 32.53 -24.94
N THR A 48 34.77 31.32 -24.46
CA THR A 48 35.67 30.40 -25.19
C THR A 48 35.14 28.97 -25.19
N ARG A 49 35.04 28.47 -26.42
CA ARG A 49 34.84 27.09 -26.84
C ARG A 49 36.22 26.59 -27.26
N GLY A 50 36.71 25.46 -26.75
CA GLY A 50 37.83 24.74 -27.38
C GLY A 50 38.94 24.25 -26.43
N THR A 51 39.02 22.92 -26.33
CA THR A 51 40.22 22.08 -26.16
C THR A 51 41.29 22.55 -25.16
N ASP A 52 41.27 21.97 -23.96
CA ASP A 52 42.41 21.97 -23.04
C ASP A 52 43.60 21.22 -23.66
N GLN A 53 44.58 21.97 -24.16
CA GLN A 53 45.98 21.53 -24.19
C GLN A 53 46.84 22.61 -23.55
N VAL A 54 47.35 22.32 -22.36
CA VAL A 54 48.31 23.16 -21.65
C VAL A 54 49.72 22.77 -22.11
N ILE A 55 50.46 23.72 -22.66
CA ILE A 55 51.85 23.56 -23.15
C ILE A 55 52.74 24.50 -22.31
N ASP A 56 53.90 24.02 -21.85
CA ASP A 56 54.86 24.89 -21.14
C ASP A 56 55.66 25.77 -22.10
N SER A 57 56.34 26.79 -21.56
CA SER A 57 57.11 27.78 -22.32
C SER A 57 58.37 27.25 -23.03
N ARG A 58 58.58 25.93 -23.06
CA ARG A 58 59.70 25.27 -23.77
C ARG A 58 59.24 24.18 -24.74
N GLY A 59 57.94 24.08 -25.02
CA GLY A 59 57.42 23.25 -26.12
C GLY A 59 57.60 21.73 -25.93
N LYS A 60 57.82 21.26 -24.69
CA LYS A 60 57.92 19.81 -24.42
C LYS A 60 56.58 19.28 -23.94
N HIS A 61 55.99 18.36 -24.68
CA HIS A 61 54.78 17.64 -24.26
C HIS A 61 55.07 16.89 -22.94
N LEU A 62 54.42 17.33 -21.86
CA LEU A 62 54.41 16.59 -20.60
C LEU A 62 53.39 15.46 -20.72
N ASN A 63 53.88 14.22 -20.80
CA ASN A 63 53.04 13.05 -20.65
C ASN A 63 52.48 13.04 -19.23
N GLN A 64 51.28 13.59 -19.04
CA GLN A 64 50.49 13.31 -17.84
C GLN A 64 50.18 11.82 -17.85
N ALA A 65 50.74 11.10 -16.88
CA ALA A 65 50.35 9.73 -16.62
C ALA A 65 48.82 9.71 -16.45
N LYS A 66 48.11 9.03 -17.36
CA LYS A 66 46.70 8.70 -17.19
C LYS A 66 46.58 7.75 -16.01
N THR A 67 46.51 8.28 -14.80
CA THR A 67 45.96 7.54 -13.68
C THR A 67 44.48 7.35 -13.98
N ALA A 68 44.08 6.10 -14.22
CA ALA A 68 42.67 5.76 -14.35
C ALA A 68 41.94 6.32 -13.12
N PRO A 69 40.79 6.99 -13.27
CA PRO A 69 40.03 7.46 -12.13
C PRO A 69 39.73 6.27 -11.24
N LYS A 70 40.28 6.30 -10.02
CA LYS A 70 40.03 5.30 -8.98
C LYS A 70 38.51 5.26 -8.81
N ALA A 71 37.91 4.08 -9.04
CA ALA A 71 36.47 3.92 -8.97
C ALA A 71 35.97 4.52 -7.66
N VAL A 72 35.19 5.60 -7.76
CA VAL A 72 34.45 6.13 -6.61
C VAL A 72 33.53 4.99 -6.17
N PRO A 73 33.56 4.56 -4.90
CA PRO A 73 32.60 3.58 -4.41
C PRO A 73 31.22 4.11 -4.76
N GLN A 74 30.48 3.35 -5.59
CA GLN A 74 29.09 3.66 -5.89
C GLN A 74 28.39 3.69 -4.53
N VAL A 75 28.04 4.89 -4.07
CA VAL A 75 27.24 5.07 -2.85
C VAL A 75 25.97 4.27 -3.11
N ALA A 76 25.77 3.19 -2.34
CA ALA A 76 24.52 2.47 -2.35
C ALA A 76 23.45 3.49 -1.98
N ILE A 77 22.65 3.89 -2.96
CA ILE A 77 21.37 4.54 -2.68
C ILE A 77 20.58 3.50 -1.91
N ASP A 78 20.50 3.66 -0.59
CA ASP A 78 19.76 2.75 0.27
C ASP A 78 18.32 2.68 -0.26
N SER A 79 18.01 1.59 -0.94
CA SER A 79 16.67 1.34 -1.46
C SER A 79 15.73 1.29 -0.27
N LEU A 80 14.60 2.00 -0.34
CA LEU A 80 13.61 1.97 0.73
C LEU A 80 13.23 0.52 1.09
N PRO A 81 12.86 0.22 2.34
CA PRO A 81 12.78 -1.16 2.84
C PRO A 81 11.84 -2.10 2.08
N LEU A 82 10.82 -1.57 1.41
CA LEU A 82 9.85 -2.34 0.61
C LEU A 82 10.04 -2.16 -0.90
N THR A 83 11.19 -1.62 -1.35
CA THR A 83 11.50 -1.48 -2.78
C THR A 83 11.37 -2.82 -3.50
N GLY A 84 10.60 -2.84 -4.58
CA GLY A 84 10.35 -4.04 -5.38
C GLY A 84 9.30 -5.00 -4.80
N LYS A 85 8.66 -4.66 -3.67
CA LYS A 85 7.54 -5.43 -3.11
C LYS A 85 6.21 -4.94 -3.64
N THR A 86 5.34 -5.86 -4.03
CA THR A 86 3.95 -5.58 -4.41
C THR A 86 3.02 -6.06 -3.30
N ILE A 87 2.23 -5.16 -2.74
CA ILE A 87 1.32 -5.46 -1.63
C ILE A 87 -0.11 -5.10 -2.06
N VAL A 88 -1.03 -6.06 -1.90
CA VAL A 88 -2.46 -5.77 -2.04
C VAL A 88 -3.03 -5.43 -0.67
N VAL A 89 -3.65 -4.26 -0.57
CA VAL A 89 -4.39 -3.83 0.61
C VAL A 89 -5.89 -3.90 0.31
N ASP A 90 -6.58 -4.75 1.05
CA ASP A 90 -8.01 -4.97 0.91
C ASP A 90 -8.80 -4.26 2.02
N ALA A 91 -9.62 -3.28 1.63
CA ALA A 91 -10.56 -2.67 2.55
C ALA A 91 -11.83 -3.52 2.63
N GLY A 92 -12.01 -4.25 3.74
CA GLY A 92 -13.16 -5.14 3.93
C GLY A 92 -14.51 -4.46 3.68
N HIS A 93 -15.51 -5.23 3.22
CA HIS A 93 -16.86 -4.76 2.88
C HIS A 93 -16.87 -3.67 1.78
N GLY A 94 -17.92 -2.85 1.69
CA GLY A 94 -18.06 -1.75 0.73
C GLY A 94 -19.38 -1.78 -0.05
N GLY A 95 -19.82 -0.63 -0.55
CA GLY A 95 -21.06 -0.49 -1.29
C GLY A 95 -22.27 -0.93 -0.45
N HIS A 96 -23.03 -1.89 -0.97
CA HIS A 96 -24.22 -2.42 -0.30
C HIS A 96 -23.91 -3.29 0.92
N ASP A 97 -22.66 -3.74 1.10
CA ASP A 97 -22.22 -4.47 2.28
C ASP A 97 -21.55 -3.49 3.26
N PRO A 98 -22.20 -3.14 4.38
CA PRO A 98 -21.62 -2.22 5.35
C PRO A 98 -20.73 -2.88 6.39
N GLY A 99 -20.65 -4.22 6.38
CA GLY A 99 -20.12 -4.99 7.51
C GLY A 99 -20.92 -4.75 8.79
N ALA A 100 -20.24 -4.79 9.93
CA ALA A 100 -20.85 -4.49 11.22
C ALA A 100 -21.45 -3.07 11.26
N ARG A 101 -22.70 -2.98 11.73
CA ARG A 101 -23.40 -1.72 11.96
C ARG A 101 -23.59 -1.51 13.45
N ARG A 102 -23.22 -0.32 13.93
CA ARG A 102 -23.41 0.06 15.34
C ARG A 102 -23.84 1.51 15.44
N ARG A 103 -24.80 1.78 16.33
CA ARG A 103 -25.29 3.13 16.58
C ARG A 103 -24.75 3.61 17.91
N LEU A 104 -24.09 4.76 17.90
CA LEU A 104 -23.73 5.44 19.14
C LEU A 104 -24.98 6.08 19.75
N ALA A 105 -25.02 6.21 21.09
CA ALA A 105 -26.04 7.02 21.75
C ALA A 105 -25.90 8.49 21.30
N GLY A 106 -27.03 9.12 20.98
CA GLY A 106 -27.08 10.55 20.71
C GLY A 106 -27.36 11.35 21.98
N PRO A 107 -27.29 12.70 21.90
CA PRO A 107 -27.86 13.57 22.93
C PRO A 107 -29.31 13.20 23.23
N LYS A 108 -29.80 13.52 24.44
CA LYS A 108 -31.21 13.26 24.83
C LYS A 108 -32.16 13.75 23.73
N GLY A 109 -33.04 12.86 23.28
CA GLY A 109 -34.02 13.13 22.22
C GLY A 109 -33.49 13.08 20.78
N LYS A 110 -32.20 12.78 20.54
CA LYS A 110 -31.61 12.71 19.18
C LYS A 110 -31.06 11.32 18.88
N ARG A 111 -31.28 10.85 17.64
CA ARG A 111 -30.63 9.62 17.15
C ARG A 111 -29.13 9.85 17.04
N GLY A 112 -28.33 8.96 17.61
CA GLY A 112 -26.88 9.04 17.45
C GLY A 112 -26.38 8.46 16.14
N ALA A 113 -25.10 8.69 15.86
CA ALA A 113 -24.44 8.36 14.60
C ALA A 113 -24.50 6.85 14.31
N LEU A 114 -24.86 6.50 13.08
CA LEU A 114 -24.71 5.14 12.55
C LEU A 114 -23.29 4.97 12.03
N ILE A 115 -22.56 4.04 12.61
CA ILE A 115 -21.20 3.70 12.21
C ILE A 115 -21.24 2.37 11.49
N MET A 116 -20.55 2.31 10.35
CA MET A 116 -20.43 1.12 9.51
C MET A 116 -18.97 0.73 9.40
N GLU A 117 -18.70 -0.55 9.51
CA GLU A 117 -17.36 -1.13 9.46
C GLU A 117 -16.62 -0.74 8.19
N LYS A 118 -17.30 -0.82 7.03
CA LYS A 118 -16.74 -0.51 5.72
C LYS A 118 -16.04 0.85 5.63
N ASN A 119 -16.50 1.85 6.39
CA ASN A 119 -15.96 3.21 6.38
C ASN A 119 -14.66 3.28 7.18
N ILE A 120 -14.60 2.57 8.32
CA ILE A 120 -13.40 2.47 9.15
C ILE A 120 -12.34 1.66 8.39
N ASN A 121 -12.73 0.54 7.79
CA ASN A 121 -11.85 -0.30 6.98
C ASN A 121 -11.24 0.49 5.82
N LEU A 122 -12.04 1.29 5.11
CA LEU A 122 -11.56 2.12 4.01
C LEU A 122 -10.56 3.18 4.48
N ALA A 123 -10.87 3.90 5.56
CA ALA A 123 -9.98 4.94 6.08
C ALA A 123 -8.61 4.38 6.50
N ILE A 124 -8.60 3.23 7.21
CA ILE A 124 -7.34 2.56 7.60
C ILE A 124 -6.59 2.07 6.36
N ALA A 125 -7.28 1.45 5.39
CA ALA A 125 -6.64 0.93 4.18
C ALA A 125 -5.99 2.03 3.32
N LEU A 126 -6.62 3.20 3.21
CA LEU A 126 -6.08 4.34 2.49
C LEU A 126 -4.80 4.88 3.16
N SER A 127 -4.84 5.13 4.47
CA SER A 127 -3.65 5.56 5.23
C SER A 127 -2.53 4.51 5.17
N LEU A 128 -2.87 3.22 5.31
CA LEU A 128 -1.91 2.13 5.20
C LEU A 128 -1.25 2.10 3.81
N ALA A 129 -2.02 2.28 2.73
CA ALA A 129 -1.48 2.29 1.39
C ALA A 129 -0.49 3.44 1.16
N GLU A 130 -0.78 4.63 1.67
CA GLU A 130 0.15 5.77 1.62
C GLU A 130 1.45 5.47 2.36
N LYS A 131 1.36 4.92 3.57
CA LYS A 131 2.53 4.57 4.39
C LYS A 131 3.40 3.51 3.75
N LEU A 132 2.81 2.44 3.20
CA LEU A 132 3.55 1.38 2.52
C LEU A 132 4.23 1.92 1.24
N ARG A 133 3.56 2.79 0.48
CA ARG A 133 4.17 3.46 -0.69
C ARG A 133 5.35 4.34 -0.29
N ALA A 134 5.25 5.06 0.83
CA ALA A 134 6.35 5.84 1.37
C ALA A 134 7.58 4.99 1.78
N GLN A 135 7.40 3.68 1.95
CA GLN A 135 8.48 2.70 2.18
C GLN A 135 8.94 2.00 0.89
N GLY A 136 8.50 2.45 -0.29
CA GLY A 136 8.93 1.94 -1.60
C GLY A 136 8.11 0.78 -2.16
N ALA A 137 7.03 0.35 -1.48
CA ALA A 137 6.17 -0.70 -1.99
C ALA A 137 5.31 -0.22 -3.16
N THR A 138 5.09 -1.10 -4.14
CA THR A 138 3.97 -0.98 -5.07
C THR A 138 2.70 -1.45 -4.37
N VAL A 139 1.74 -0.55 -4.15
CA VAL A 139 0.50 -0.88 -3.41
C VAL A 139 -0.72 -0.83 -4.32
N VAL A 140 -1.44 -1.95 -4.38
CA VAL A 140 -2.72 -2.09 -5.07
C VAL A 140 -3.84 -2.20 -4.04
N LEU A 141 -4.78 -1.24 -4.05
CA LEU A 141 -5.98 -1.31 -3.22
C LEU A 141 -7.03 -2.16 -3.93
N THR A 142 -7.74 -3.03 -3.21
CA THR A 142 -8.93 -3.68 -3.80
C THR A 142 -9.99 -2.64 -4.13
N ARG A 143 -10.24 -1.71 -3.21
CA ARG A 143 -11.08 -0.51 -3.42
C ARG A 143 -10.46 0.71 -2.75
N SER A 144 -10.57 1.87 -3.42
CA SER A 144 -10.23 3.19 -2.87
C SER A 144 -11.45 4.05 -2.53
N THR A 145 -12.65 3.57 -2.89
CA THR A 145 -13.94 4.23 -2.66
C THR A 145 -14.95 3.26 -2.03
N ASP A 146 -16.16 3.73 -1.76
CA ASP A 146 -17.25 2.92 -1.20
C ASP A 146 -17.96 2.07 -2.27
N VAL A 147 -17.23 1.10 -2.81
CA VAL A 147 -17.73 0.12 -3.79
C VAL A 147 -17.70 -1.29 -3.22
N PHE A 148 -18.66 -2.13 -3.61
CA PHE A 148 -18.67 -3.53 -3.24
C PHE A 148 -17.75 -4.35 -4.16
N ILE A 149 -16.92 -5.21 -3.57
CA ILE A 149 -16.15 -6.22 -4.30
C ILE A 149 -16.45 -7.60 -3.68
N PRO A 150 -16.86 -8.60 -4.48
CA PRO A 150 -17.04 -9.96 -4.00
C PRO A 150 -15.76 -10.54 -3.40
N LEU A 151 -15.89 -11.43 -2.42
CA LEU A 151 -14.75 -12.02 -1.70
C LEU A 151 -13.75 -12.72 -2.64
N GLU A 152 -14.26 -13.42 -3.66
CA GLU A 152 -13.47 -14.07 -4.69
C GLU A 152 -12.70 -13.05 -5.55
N GLY A 153 -13.34 -11.92 -5.87
CA GLY A 153 -12.72 -10.85 -6.66
C GLY A 153 -11.52 -10.20 -5.93
N ARG A 154 -11.63 -10.02 -4.62
CA ARG A 154 -10.54 -9.46 -3.78
C ARG A 154 -9.29 -10.32 -3.83
N ALA A 155 -9.44 -11.63 -3.61
CA ALA A 155 -8.32 -12.57 -3.70
C ALA A 155 -7.76 -12.66 -5.12
N ALA A 156 -8.63 -12.62 -6.13
CA ALA A 156 -8.22 -12.75 -7.51
C ALA A 156 -7.38 -11.58 -8.04
N ILE A 157 -7.60 -10.35 -7.52
CA ILE A 157 -6.71 -9.20 -7.78
C ILE A 157 -5.27 -9.55 -7.39
N SER A 158 -5.08 -10.05 -6.17
CA SER A 158 -3.76 -10.44 -5.65
C SER A 158 -3.12 -11.58 -6.43
N ASN A 159 -3.90 -12.61 -6.72
CA ASN A 159 -3.43 -13.78 -7.46
C ASN A 159 -3.01 -13.41 -8.89
N GLY A 160 -3.76 -12.52 -9.56
CA GLY A 160 -3.50 -12.11 -10.93
C GLY A 160 -2.18 -11.34 -11.09
N ILE A 161 -1.81 -10.54 -10.09
CA ILE A 161 -0.56 -9.76 -10.09
C ILE A 161 0.59 -10.46 -9.35
N LYS A 162 0.34 -11.62 -8.74
CA LYS A 162 1.30 -12.36 -7.91
C LYS A 162 1.93 -11.46 -6.84
N ALA A 163 1.08 -10.78 -6.07
CA ALA A 163 1.55 -9.90 -5.01
C ALA A 163 2.44 -10.66 -4.00
N ASP A 164 3.37 -9.95 -3.36
CA ASP A 164 4.21 -10.51 -2.30
C ASP A 164 3.42 -10.68 -0.98
N LEU A 165 2.35 -9.90 -0.80
CA LEU A 165 1.46 -9.98 0.37
C LEU A 165 0.05 -9.50 0.01
N PHE A 166 -0.97 -10.25 0.46
CA PHE A 166 -2.36 -9.81 0.52
C PHE A 166 -2.73 -9.49 1.97
N LEU A 167 -3.26 -8.29 2.21
CA LEU A 167 -3.61 -7.82 3.54
C LEU A 167 -5.01 -7.21 3.56
N SER A 168 -5.94 -7.90 4.21
CA SER A 168 -7.33 -7.46 4.39
C SER A 168 -7.52 -6.81 5.75
N VAL A 169 -8.13 -5.62 5.77
CA VAL A 169 -8.37 -4.82 6.97
C VAL A 169 -9.86 -4.84 7.30
N HIS A 170 -10.16 -5.26 8.53
CA HIS A 170 -11.51 -5.39 9.08
C HIS A 170 -11.61 -4.83 10.51
N ASN A 171 -12.84 -4.67 10.99
CA ASN A 171 -13.12 -4.42 12.41
C ASN A 171 -14.23 -5.36 12.88
N ASN A 172 -13.95 -6.08 13.96
CA ASN A 172 -14.79 -7.17 14.39
C ASN A 172 -16.05 -6.66 15.12
N ALA A 173 -17.04 -7.53 15.28
CA ALA A 173 -18.22 -7.28 16.06
C ALA A 173 -18.78 -8.58 16.64
N HIS A 174 -19.27 -8.51 17.87
CA HIS A 174 -19.84 -9.65 18.58
C HIS A 174 -21.16 -9.26 19.25
N SER A 175 -22.00 -10.23 19.59
CA SER A 175 -23.25 -10.02 20.35
C SER A 175 -22.97 -9.75 21.82
N ASN A 176 -22.10 -10.58 22.43
CA ASN A 176 -21.56 -10.36 23.76
C ASN A 176 -20.54 -9.21 23.75
N THR A 177 -20.84 -8.16 24.50
CA THR A 177 -20.00 -6.97 24.61
C THR A 177 -18.68 -7.22 25.30
N LYS A 178 -18.45 -8.35 25.98
CA LYS A 178 -17.18 -8.64 26.66
C LYS A 178 -16.02 -8.85 25.69
N TYR A 179 -16.27 -9.34 24.48
CA TYR A 179 -15.25 -9.54 23.45
C TYR A 179 -14.68 -8.21 22.97
N ASP A 180 -13.35 -8.12 23.02
CA ASP A 180 -12.55 -7.02 22.52
C ASP A 180 -11.13 -7.52 22.17
N GLY A 181 -10.32 -6.60 21.63
CA GLY A 181 -8.95 -6.86 21.26
C GLY A 181 -8.70 -6.89 19.77
N ILE A 182 -7.46 -7.26 19.43
CA ILE A 182 -6.96 -7.40 18.07
C ILE A 182 -6.87 -8.88 17.72
N GLU A 183 -7.20 -9.21 16.48
CA GLU A 183 -7.10 -10.57 15.97
C GLU A 183 -6.50 -10.54 14.56
N THR A 184 -5.69 -11.53 14.22
CA THR A 184 -5.28 -11.75 12.83
C THR A 184 -5.59 -13.18 12.42
N TYR A 185 -5.91 -13.31 11.14
CA TYR A 185 -6.37 -14.54 10.54
C TYR A 185 -5.57 -14.86 9.29
N TYR A 186 -5.27 -16.14 9.13
CA TYR A 186 -4.57 -16.67 7.97
C TYR A 186 -5.17 -18.03 7.58
N HIS A 187 -4.81 -18.55 6.40
CA HIS A 187 -5.20 -19.91 6.01
C HIS A 187 -4.01 -20.77 5.60
N ASN A 188 -3.24 -20.27 4.63
CA ASN A 188 -2.14 -21.00 4.03
C ASN A 188 -0.92 -21.02 4.96
N ALA A 189 -0.07 -22.03 4.80
CA ALA A 189 1.07 -22.24 5.68
C ALA A 189 2.11 -21.11 5.60
N ASP A 190 2.31 -20.52 4.42
CA ASP A 190 3.14 -19.34 4.17
C ASP A 190 2.61 -18.05 4.82
N SER A 191 1.35 -18.06 5.25
CA SER A 191 0.64 -16.87 5.73
C SER A 191 0.67 -16.71 7.25
N LYS A 192 1.11 -17.73 8.00
CA LYS A 192 1.22 -17.61 9.47
C LYS A 192 2.27 -16.57 9.87
N CYS A 193 3.44 -16.59 9.23
CA CYS A 193 4.54 -15.70 9.58
C CYS A 193 4.18 -14.22 9.43
N PRO A 194 3.67 -13.73 8.27
CA PRO A 194 3.22 -12.34 8.17
C PRO A 194 2.06 -12.02 9.13
N ALA A 195 1.16 -12.97 9.42
CA ALA A 195 0.10 -12.75 10.39
C ALA A 195 0.66 -12.49 11.79
N ASP A 196 1.65 -13.25 12.24
CA ASP A 196 2.31 -13.06 13.54
C ASP A 196 2.98 -11.67 13.64
N TYR A 197 3.72 -11.24 12.60
CA TYR A 197 4.38 -9.93 12.61
C TYR A 197 3.39 -8.76 12.64
N ILE A 198 2.35 -8.81 11.79
CA ILE A 198 1.31 -7.77 11.74
C ILE A 198 0.56 -7.70 13.07
N TYR A 199 0.24 -8.86 13.65
CA TYR A 199 -0.40 -8.97 14.94
C TYR A 199 0.43 -8.34 16.07
N ASN A 200 1.70 -8.71 16.18
CA ASN A 200 2.59 -8.21 17.22
C ASN A 200 2.79 -6.70 17.12
N ALA A 201 2.93 -6.18 15.89
CA ALA A 201 3.04 -4.74 15.67
C ALA A 201 1.75 -3.99 16.04
N LEU A 202 0.58 -4.55 15.71
CA LEU A 202 -0.72 -4.01 16.12
C LEU A 202 -0.87 -3.94 17.64
N VAL A 203 -0.59 -5.03 18.36
CA VAL A 203 -0.66 -5.07 19.83
C VAL A 203 0.32 -4.08 20.47
N LYS A 204 1.50 -3.89 19.89
CA LYS A 204 2.48 -2.90 20.36
C LYS A 204 2.04 -1.46 20.08
N GLY A 205 1.39 -1.22 18.95
CA GLY A 205 1.05 0.12 18.46
C GLY A 205 -0.31 0.66 18.92
N LEU A 206 -1.18 -0.21 19.44
CA LEU A 206 -2.55 0.13 19.83
C LEU A 206 -2.80 -0.14 21.33
N PRO A 207 -3.76 0.57 21.97
CA PRO A 207 -4.09 0.34 23.37
C PRO A 207 -4.85 -0.98 23.61
N GLU A 208 -5.40 -1.59 22.57
CA GLU A 208 -6.06 -2.89 22.60
C GLU A 208 -5.01 -4.00 22.74
N GLN A 209 -5.22 -4.88 23.72
CA GLN A 209 -4.47 -6.13 23.82
C GLN A 209 -5.22 -7.27 23.12
N GLY A 210 -4.52 -8.38 22.87
CA GLY A 210 -5.09 -9.66 22.45
C GLY A 210 -4.00 -10.73 22.57
N ASN A 211 -4.27 -11.99 22.23
CA ASN A 211 -3.24 -13.01 21.90
C ASN A 211 -3.65 -13.90 20.70
N TRP A 212 -4.33 -13.36 19.68
CA TRP A 212 -5.06 -14.17 18.71
C TRP A 212 -4.51 -14.04 17.28
N VAL A 213 -3.61 -14.97 16.92
CA VAL A 213 -3.27 -15.29 15.53
C VAL A 213 -3.87 -16.64 15.21
N GLN A 214 -4.80 -16.72 14.25
CA GLN A 214 -5.63 -17.90 14.08
C GLN A 214 -5.76 -18.36 12.63
N LYS A 215 -5.61 -19.67 12.41
CA LYS A 215 -5.98 -20.29 11.15
C LYS A 215 -7.50 -20.31 11.00
N ARG A 216 -8.02 -19.74 9.92
CA ARG A 216 -9.45 -19.73 9.55
C ARG A 216 -9.65 -19.96 8.07
N ARG A 217 -10.88 -20.27 7.67
CA ARG A 217 -11.29 -20.51 6.28
C ARG A 217 -12.06 -19.33 5.69
N PHE A 218 -11.72 -18.10 6.08
CA PHE A 218 -12.33 -16.91 5.46
C PHE A 218 -11.92 -16.85 4.00
N LYS A 219 -12.90 -16.64 3.10
CA LYS A 219 -12.68 -16.75 1.65
C LYS A 219 -11.50 -15.91 1.16
N VAL A 220 -11.38 -14.64 1.59
CA VAL A 220 -10.31 -13.76 1.09
C VAL A 220 -8.89 -14.30 1.36
N VAL A 221 -8.64 -14.94 2.50
CA VAL A 221 -7.33 -15.55 2.82
C VAL A 221 -7.23 -17.01 2.39
N LEU A 222 -8.35 -17.72 2.27
CA LEU A 222 -8.42 -19.10 1.76
C LEU A 222 -8.10 -19.17 0.27
N LEU A 223 -8.57 -18.17 -0.50
CA LEU A 223 -8.45 -18.12 -1.96
C LEU A 223 -7.17 -17.48 -2.47
N ALA A 224 -6.43 -16.81 -1.59
CA ALA A 224 -5.17 -16.19 -1.94
C ALA A 224 -4.13 -17.29 -2.26
N GLN A 225 -3.39 -17.09 -3.34
CA GLN A 225 -2.27 -17.94 -3.80
C GLN A 225 -0.91 -17.34 -3.42
N VAL A 226 -0.95 -16.32 -2.58
CA VAL A 226 0.18 -15.57 -2.03
C VAL A 226 0.00 -15.50 -0.51
N PRO A 227 1.03 -15.14 0.26
CA PRO A 227 0.87 -14.91 1.70
C PRO A 227 -0.27 -13.93 1.98
N ALA A 228 -1.21 -14.31 2.86
CA ALA A 228 -2.47 -13.60 3.03
C ALA A 228 -2.90 -13.48 4.49
N VAL A 229 -3.15 -12.25 4.94
CA VAL A 229 -3.55 -11.93 6.30
C VAL A 229 -4.87 -11.15 6.27
N LEU A 230 -5.80 -11.50 7.15
CA LEU A 230 -6.94 -10.66 7.51
C LEU A 230 -6.74 -10.15 8.94
N ALA A 231 -6.70 -8.84 9.11
CA ALA A 231 -6.48 -8.19 10.39
C ALA A 231 -7.77 -7.53 10.88
N GLU A 232 -8.26 -7.99 12.04
CA GLU A 232 -9.33 -7.36 12.80
C GLU A 232 -8.72 -6.37 13.80
N ILE A 233 -8.86 -5.07 13.52
CA ILE A 233 -8.13 -4.01 14.22
C ILE A 233 -8.75 -3.63 15.58
N GLY A 234 -9.97 -4.10 15.83
CA GLY A 234 -10.68 -3.88 17.09
C GLY A 234 -12.15 -4.27 16.96
N TYR A 235 -12.85 -4.27 18.09
CA TYR A 235 -14.28 -4.61 18.15
C TYR A 235 -15.18 -3.36 18.18
N MET A 236 -16.10 -3.29 17.24
CA MET A 236 -17.13 -2.24 17.16
C MET A 236 -18.22 -2.37 18.23
N THR A 237 -18.23 -3.46 19.01
CA THR A 237 -19.30 -3.82 19.93
C THR A 237 -19.48 -2.85 21.11
N LYS A 238 -18.38 -2.54 21.82
CA LYS A 238 -18.42 -1.64 22.99
C LYS A 238 -18.45 -0.19 22.52
N ALA A 239 -19.36 0.63 23.03
CA ALA A 239 -19.49 2.04 22.62
C ALA A 239 -18.21 2.87 22.85
N SER A 240 -17.45 2.57 23.90
CA SER A 240 -16.15 3.20 24.16
C SER A 240 -15.13 2.88 23.07
N LYS A 241 -15.05 1.62 22.64
CA LYS A 241 -14.16 1.15 21.56
C LYS A 241 -14.60 1.68 20.21
N LEU A 242 -15.90 1.63 19.90
CA LEU A 242 -16.44 2.21 18.67
C LEU A 242 -16.13 3.71 18.53
N ARG A 243 -16.18 4.47 19.64
CA ARG A 243 -15.79 5.88 19.65
C ARG A 243 -14.33 6.10 19.31
N LEU A 244 -13.45 5.17 19.69
CA LEU A 244 -12.03 5.22 19.40
C LEU A 244 -11.75 4.83 17.94
N LEU A 245 -12.29 3.69 17.49
CA LEU A 245 -12.10 3.12 16.13
C LEU A 245 -12.51 4.10 15.01
N ARG A 246 -13.48 4.99 15.26
CA ARG A 246 -13.92 5.98 14.27
C ARG A 246 -13.02 7.22 14.18
N THR A 247 -12.06 7.40 15.07
CA THR A 247 -11.21 8.60 15.08
C THR A 247 -10.08 8.46 14.07
N ALA A 248 -9.77 9.54 13.35
CA ALA A 248 -8.63 9.57 12.44
C ALA A 248 -7.32 9.20 13.16
N ALA A 249 -7.13 9.68 14.40
CA ALA A 249 -5.95 9.37 15.20
C ALA A 249 -5.78 7.86 15.48
N TYR A 250 -6.86 7.14 15.77
CA TYR A 250 -6.77 5.69 15.97
C TYR A 250 -6.52 4.95 14.65
N GLN A 251 -7.21 5.35 13.58
CA GLN A 251 -7.04 4.74 12.26
C GLN A 251 -5.61 4.92 11.74
N GLU A 252 -5.03 6.09 11.98
CA GLU A 252 -3.64 6.41 11.64
C GLU A 252 -2.63 5.58 12.45
N LYS A 253 -2.90 5.38 13.75
CA LYS A 253 -2.09 4.49 14.60
C LYS A 253 -2.16 3.04 14.12
N ALA A 254 -3.35 2.57 13.76
CA ALA A 254 -3.53 1.22 13.23
C ALA A 254 -2.76 1.03 11.92
N ALA A 255 -2.91 1.96 10.97
CA ALA A 255 -2.18 1.92 9.70
C ALA A 255 -0.65 1.95 9.90
N THR A 256 -0.17 2.77 10.84
CA THR A 256 1.26 2.83 11.22
C THR A 256 1.75 1.51 11.82
N ALA A 257 0.98 0.92 12.74
CA ALA A 257 1.32 -0.35 13.36
C ALA A 257 1.36 -1.49 12.34
N ILE A 258 0.39 -1.56 11.43
CA ILE A 258 0.39 -2.56 10.35
C ILE A 258 1.57 -2.35 9.41
N THR A 259 1.90 -1.09 9.06
CA THR A 259 3.10 -0.76 8.26
C THR A 259 4.35 -1.32 8.90
N GLN A 260 4.53 -1.14 10.22
CA GLN A 260 5.67 -1.69 10.95
C GLN A 260 5.68 -3.23 10.89
N GLY A 261 4.55 -3.88 11.09
CA GLY A 261 4.48 -5.34 11.00
C GLY A 261 4.82 -5.88 9.60
N VAL A 262 4.47 -5.14 8.54
CA VAL A 262 4.86 -5.48 7.17
C VAL A 262 6.36 -5.28 6.94
N LEU A 263 6.94 -4.19 7.46
CA LEU A 263 8.38 -3.94 7.41
C LEU A 263 9.15 -5.08 8.12
N ASP A 264 8.73 -5.42 9.33
CA ASP A 264 9.35 -6.47 10.13
C ASP A 264 9.23 -7.83 9.43
N TYR A 265 8.08 -8.12 8.81
CA TYR A 265 7.89 -9.35 8.01
C TYR A 265 8.86 -9.43 6.84
N PHE A 266 9.02 -8.37 6.04
CA PHE A 266 9.91 -8.40 4.88
C PHE A 266 11.40 -8.34 5.25
N ALA A 267 11.74 -7.86 6.46
CA ALA A 267 13.08 -7.93 7.01
C ALA A 267 13.41 -9.29 7.66
N ALA A 268 12.39 -10.09 7.99
CA ALA A 268 12.55 -11.34 8.70
C ALA A 268 12.91 -12.53 7.80
N THR A 269 13.40 -13.61 8.42
CA THR A 269 13.56 -14.92 7.79
C THR A 269 12.37 -15.82 8.14
N CYS A 270 11.30 -15.73 7.35
CA CYS A 270 10.16 -16.63 7.49
C CYS A 270 10.44 -18.00 6.83
N PRO A 271 9.88 -19.11 7.34
CA PRO A 271 9.95 -20.40 6.65
C PRO A 271 9.42 -20.26 5.22
N LYS A 272 10.24 -20.62 4.24
CA LYS A 272 9.81 -20.69 2.84
C LYS A 272 8.88 -21.90 2.70
N VAL A 273 7.59 -21.65 2.63
CA VAL A 273 6.61 -22.68 2.33
C VAL A 273 6.16 -22.49 0.88
N THR A 274 6.23 -23.54 0.08
CA THR A 274 5.68 -23.51 -1.27
C THR A 274 4.17 -23.23 -1.16
N PRO A 275 3.64 -22.22 -1.86
CA PRO A 275 2.20 -21.97 -1.87
C PRO A 275 1.45 -23.24 -2.25
N PRO A 276 0.26 -23.50 -1.68
CA PRO A 276 -0.51 -24.67 -2.05
C PRO A 276 -0.73 -24.69 -3.57
N SER A 277 -0.40 -25.82 -4.20
CA SER A 277 -0.64 -25.97 -5.63
C SER A 277 -2.14 -25.84 -5.91
N VAL A 278 -2.50 -25.01 -6.89
CA VAL A 278 -3.87 -24.75 -7.37
C VAL A 278 -4.68 -25.99 -7.77
N ALA A 279 -4.10 -27.19 -7.75
CA ALA A 279 -4.76 -28.44 -8.11
C ALA A 279 -5.85 -28.89 -7.11
N ALA A 280 -5.87 -28.37 -5.88
CA ALA A 280 -6.74 -28.89 -4.82
C ALA A 280 -8.19 -28.35 -4.82
N ASP A 281 -8.54 -27.30 -5.58
CA ASP A 281 -9.91 -26.74 -5.55
C ASP A 281 -10.31 -26.03 -6.87
N SER A 282 -10.44 -26.80 -7.95
CA SER A 282 -10.69 -26.31 -9.31
C SER A 282 -11.99 -25.51 -9.47
N ALA A 283 -13.03 -25.82 -8.69
CA ALA A 283 -14.30 -25.10 -8.70
C ALA A 283 -14.17 -23.66 -8.15
N LEU A 284 -13.28 -23.49 -7.17
CA LEU A 284 -13.09 -22.23 -6.46
C LEU A 284 -12.26 -21.22 -7.29
N LEU A 285 -11.32 -21.74 -8.08
CA LEU A 285 -10.55 -20.99 -9.08
C LEU A 285 -11.40 -20.51 -10.26
N ALA A 286 -12.36 -21.30 -10.73
CA ALA A 286 -13.25 -20.89 -11.82
C ALA A 286 -14.10 -19.66 -11.44
N SER A 287 -14.56 -19.61 -10.19
CA SER A 287 -15.30 -18.46 -9.64
C SER A 287 -14.43 -17.21 -9.52
N SER A 288 -13.18 -17.34 -9.08
CA SER A 288 -12.25 -16.21 -8.96
C SER A 288 -11.87 -15.62 -10.33
N ALA A 289 -11.65 -16.47 -11.34
CA ALA A 289 -11.36 -16.04 -12.71
C ALA A 289 -12.56 -15.32 -13.37
N ALA A 290 -13.79 -15.74 -13.06
CA ALA A 290 -14.99 -15.03 -13.49
C ALA A 290 -15.14 -13.67 -12.79
N ALA A 291 -14.81 -13.58 -11.50
CA ALA A 291 -14.87 -12.33 -10.73
C ALA A 291 -13.91 -11.26 -11.27
N VAL A 292 -12.67 -11.63 -11.65
CA VAL A 292 -11.71 -10.69 -12.28
C VAL A 292 -12.26 -10.12 -13.59
N ARG A 293 -12.88 -10.97 -14.42
CA ARG A 293 -13.50 -10.54 -15.68
C ARG A 293 -14.70 -9.61 -15.45
N GLY A 294 -15.46 -9.82 -14.38
CA GLY A 294 -16.56 -8.94 -13.98
C GLY A 294 -16.09 -7.55 -13.54
N ILE A 295 -15.01 -7.49 -12.74
CA ILE A 295 -14.42 -6.22 -12.25
C ILE A 295 -13.84 -5.40 -13.41
N ALA A 296 -13.17 -6.04 -14.37
CA ALA A 296 -12.61 -5.35 -15.53
C ALA A 296 -13.69 -4.72 -16.45
N ASN A 297 -14.94 -5.17 -16.34
CA ASN A 297 -16.05 -4.72 -17.19
C ASN A 297 -17.03 -3.77 -16.48
N SER A 298 -16.85 -3.49 -15.18
CA SER A 298 -17.65 -2.47 -14.49
C SER A 298 -17.04 -1.09 -14.71
N GLU A 299 -17.61 -0.30 -15.61
CA GLU A 299 -17.26 1.13 -15.74
C GLU A 299 -17.51 1.86 -14.40
N PRO A 300 -16.70 2.88 -14.06
CA PRO A 300 -17.01 3.75 -12.94
C PRO A 300 -18.34 4.47 -13.23
N ALA A 301 -19.31 4.32 -12.33
CA ALA A 301 -20.54 5.08 -12.39
C ALA A 301 -20.22 6.58 -12.44
N LYS A 302 -20.73 7.25 -13.48
CA LYS A 302 -20.59 8.70 -13.70
C LYS A 302 -21.28 9.51 -12.61
#